data_AF-A0A817SIQ6-F1
#
_entry.id   AF-A0A817SIQ6-F1
#
_cell.length_a   1.000
_cell.length_b   1.000
_cell.length_c   1.000
_cell.angle_alpha   90.00
_cell.angle_beta   90.00
_cell.angle_gamma   90.00
#
_symmetry.space_group_name_H-M   'P 1'
#
loop_
_entity.id
_entity.type
_entity.pdbx_description
1 polymer ?
#
loop_
_entity_poly.entity_id
_entity_poly.type
_entity_poly.pdbx_seq_one_letter_code
_entity_poly.pdbx_strand_id
1 'polypeptide(L)' 'NKSVCIILFLSENYFKDELCEKEAKYANEIEKSLIPVKVQNYEPIEWLQKLIEKESCFQLLGSESHSKLEYDKLLLKI' A
#
# COMPACT_ATOMS: atom_id res chain seq x y z
N ASN A 1 3.29 17.63 16.60
CA ASN A 1 2.69 16.31 16.37
C ASN A 1 3.40 15.62 15.23
N LYS A 2 4.10 14.51 15.49
CA LYS A 2 4.58 13.60 14.44
C LYS A 2 3.53 12.49 14.26
N SER A 3 3.34 11.98 13.04
CA SER A 3 2.39 10.89 12.79
C SER A 3 2.77 9.61 13.56
N VAL A 4 1.77 8.80 13.93
CA VAL A 4 1.96 7.55 14.70
C VAL A 4 2.38 6.38 13.79
N CYS A 5 1.90 6.38 12.55
CA CYS A 5 2.23 5.38 11.53
C CYS A 5 2.40 6.06 10.17
N ILE A 6 2.85 5.27 9.19
CA ILE A 6 2.89 5.65 7.77
C ILE A 6 2.12 4.60 6.98
N ILE A 7 1.23 5.05 6.12
CA ILE A 7 0.48 4.19 5.21
C ILE A 7 1.19 4.21 3.86
N LEU A 8 1.56 3.04 3.36
CA LEU A 8 2.26 2.89 2.08
C LEU A 8 1.26 2.39 1.03
N PHE A 9 0.93 3.22 0.05
CA PHE A 9 0.07 2.82 -1.06
C PHE A 9 0.90 2.16 -2.16
N LEU A 10 0.92 0.84 -2.15
CA LEU A 10 1.79 0.01 -2.97
C LEU A 10 1.23 -0.09 -4.39
N SER A 11 1.88 0.64 -5.30
CA SER A 11 1.62 0.70 -6.74
C SER A 11 2.93 0.61 -7.52
N GLU A 12 2.86 0.31 -8.80
CA GLU A 12 4.05 0.29 -9.66
C GLU A 12 4.86 1.59 -9.60
N ASN A 13 4.19 2.73 -9.53
CA ASN A 13 4.85 4.04 -9.45
C ASN A 13 5.54 4.24 -8.10
N TYR A 14 4.93 3.76 -7.02
CA TYR A 14 5.53 3.79 -5.69
C TYR A 14 6.88 3.05 -5.66
N PHE A 15 7.00 1.92 -6.38
CA PHE A 15 8.25 1.14 -6.41
C PHE A 15 9.38 1.78 -7.21
N LYS A 16 9.04 2.63 -8.17
CA LYS A 16 10.00 3.28 -9.08
C LYS A 16 10.47 4.64 -8.55
N ASP A 17 9.83 5.15 -7.51
CA ASP A 17 10.11 6.47 -6.95
C ASP A 17 11.14 6.37 -5.81
N GLU A 18 12.32 6.97 -6.03
CA GLU A 18 13.38 7.00 -5.03
C GLU A 18 12.98 7.71 -3.72
N LEU A 19 12.07 8.69 -3.78
CA LEU A 19 11.60 9.39 -2.60
C LEU A 19 10.76 8.45 -1.75
N CYS A 20 9.86 7.69 -2.37
CA CYS A 20 9.03 6.68 -1.68
C CYS A 20 9.90 5.62 -0.99
N GLU A 21 10.96 5.16 -1.67
CA GLU A 21 11.93 4.24 -1.07
C GLU A 21 12.64 4.84 0.15
N LYS A 22 13.14 6.09 0.03
CA LYS A 22 13.84 6.80 1.11
C LYS A 22 12.93 7.03 2.32
N GLU A 23 11.68 7.43 2.10
CA GLU A 23 10.70 7.64 3.16
C GLU A 23 10.37 6.34 3.91
N ALA A 24 10.17 5.24 3.17
CA ALA A 24 9.86 3.94 3.75
C ALA A 24 11.04 3.36 4.53
N LYS A 25 12.27 3.49 4.02
CA LYS A 25 13.50 3.08 4.73
C LYS A 25 13.71 3.90 5.99
N TYR A 26 13.61 5.23 5.90
CA TYR A 26 13.75 6.11 7.07
C TYR A 26 12.71 5.78 8.13
N ALA A 27 11.46 5.56 7.75
CA ALA A 27 10.39 5.17 8.65
C ALA A 27 10.69 3.85 9.39
N ASN A 28 11.22 2.86 8.67
CA ASN A 28 11.63 1.59 9.27
C ASN A 28 12.86 1.74 10.18
N GLU A 29 13.84 2.58 9.82
CA GLU A 29 15.01 2.88 10.66
C GLU A 29 14.63 3.49 12.02
N ILE A 30 13.58 4.31 12.04
CA ILE A 30 13.05 4.91 13.28
C ILE A 30 11.95 4.06 13.93
N GLU A 31 11.80 2.80 13.53
CA GLU A 31 10.83 1.83 14.07
C GLU A 31 9.37 2.32 14.02
N LYS A 32 9.03 3.11 13.00
CA LYS A 32 7.68 3.61 12.81
C LYS A 32 6.81 2.54 12.18
N SER A 33 5.61 2.33 12.72
CA SER A 33 4.66 1.36 12.16
C SER A 33 4.33 1.69 10.70
N LEU A 34 4.53 0.70 9.83
CA LEU A 34 4.23 0.77 8.40
C LEU A 34 2.95 -0.02 8.12
N ILE A 35 2.00 0.60 7.43
CA ILE A 35 0.75 -0.04 7.03
C ILE A 35 0.75 -0.17 5.50
N PRO A 36 1.18 -1.32 4.95
CA PRO A 36 1.21 -1.53 3.52
C PRO A 36 -0.21 -1.78 2.98
N VAL A 37 -0.60 -1.01 1.96
CA VAL A 37 -1.90 -1.09 1.28
C VAL A 37 -1.67 -1.33 -0.22
N LYS A 38 -2.03 -2.52 -0.72
CA LYS A 38 -2.00 -2.84 -2.15
C LYS A 38 -3.11 -2.12 -2.88
N VAL A 39 -2.74 -1.28 -3.85
CA VAL A 39 -3.71 -0.58 -4.73
C VAL A 39 -3.76 -1.15 -6.15
N GLN A 40 -2.94 -2.16 -6.43
CA GLN A 40 -2.96 -2.92 -7.66
C GLN A 40 -2.25 -4.23 -7.40
N ASN A 41 -2.47 -5.23 -8.23
CA ASN A 41 -1.59 -6.38 -8.31
C ASN A 41 -0.21 -5.91 -8.81
N TYR A 42 0.84 -6.36 -8.12
CA TYR A 42 2.22 -6.12 -8.48
C TYR A 42 3.10 -7.22 -7.91
N GLU A 43 4.25 -7.42 -8.53
CA GLU A 43 5.32 -8.26 -7.99
C GLU A 43 6.21 -7.42 -7.07
N PRO A 44 6.29 -7.73 -5.77
CA PRO A 44 7.10 -6.95 -4.85
C PRO A 44 8.59 -7.07 -5.21
N ILE A 45 9.25 -5.92 -5.29
CA ILE A 45 10.71 -5.86 -5.42
C ILE A 45 11.38 -6.16 -4.08
N GLU A 46 12.58 -6.75 -4.14
CA GLU A 46 13.25 -7.39 -2.99
C GLU A 46 13.35 -6.48 -1.75
N TRP A 47 13.68 -5.20 -1.93
CA TRP A 47 13.83 -4.27 -0.80
C TRP A 47 12.51 -4.02 -0.07
N LEU A 48 11.40 -3.90 -0.81
CA LEU A 48 10.09 -3.64 -0.23
C LEU A 48 9.55 -4.91 0.42
N GLN A 49 9.77 -6.06 -0.21
CA GLN A 49 9.37 -7.35 0.35
C GLN A 49 9.97 -7.54 1.74
N LYS A 50 11.28 -7.32 1.90
CA LYS A 50 11.96 -7.37 3.21
C LYS A 50 11.40 -6.36 4.22
N LEU A 51 10.96 -5.20 3.74
CA LEU A 51 10.42 -4.13 4.58
C LEU A 51 9.04 -4.48 5.15
N ILE A 52 8.17 -5.06 4.32
CA ILE A 52 6.77 -5.32 4.68
C ILE A 52 6.50 -6.76 5.11
N GLU A 53 7.50 -7.65 5.07
CA GLU A 53 7.36 -9.08 5.46
C GLU A 53 6.86 -9.25 6.90
N LYS A 54 7.18 -8.30 7.78
CA LYS A 54 6.75 -8.29 9.18
C LYS A 54 5.37 -7.67 9.40
N GLU A 55 4.80 -7.05 8.37
CA GLU A 55 3.61 -6.22 8.47
C GLU A 55 2.39 -6.91 7.85
N SER A 56 1.20 -6.62 8.40
CA SER A 56 -0.05 -7.04 7.77
C SER A 56 -0.31 -6.19 6.53
N CYS A 57 -0.53 -6.83 5.38
CA CYS A 57 -0.79 -6.14 4.12
C CYS A 57 -2.28 -6.11 3.78
N PHE A 58 -2.80 -4.91 3.51
CA PHE A 58 -4.21 -4.67 3.21
C PHE A 58 -4.41 -4.49 1.71
N GLN A 59 -5.57 -4.90 1.20
CA GLN A 59 -5.95 -4.67 -0.19
C GLN A 59 -6.97 -3.54 -0.26
N LEU A 60 -6.69 -2.51 -1.08
CA LEU A 60 -7.64 -1.43 -1.34
C LEU A 60 -8.65 -1.88 -2.40
N LEU A 61 -9.90 -2.09 -1.99
CA LEU A 61 -10.97 -2.51 -2.90
C LEU A 61 -11.33 -1.41 -3.91
N GLY A 62 -11.35 -1.79 -5.19
CA GLY A 62 -11.77 -0.93 -6.30
C GLY A 62 -10.69 -0.06 -6.94
N SER A 63 -9.44 -0.31 -6.59
CA SER A 63 -8.25 0.32 -7.16
C SER A 63 -7.78 -0.33 -8.47
N GLU A 64 -8.10 -1.61 -8.67
CA GLU A 64 -8.02 -2.26 -9.98
C GLU A 64 -9.21 -1.82 -10.82
N SER A 65 -9.00 -1.59 -12.11
CA SER A 65 -10.02 -1.16 -13.08
C SER A 65 -11.08 -2.23 -13.40
N HIS A 66 -11.66 -2.84 -12.35
CA HIS A 66 -12.87 -3.65 -12.34
C HIS A 66 -13.94 -3.11 -11.36
N SER A 67 -13.69 -1.99 -10.67
CA SER A 67 -14.62 -1.36 -9.73
C SER A 67 -15.92 -0.81 -10.31
N LYS A 68 -16.06 -0.72 -11.64
CA LYS A 68 -17.34 -0.32 -12.23
C LYS A 68 -18.43 -1.40 -12.15
N LEU A 69 -18.13 -2.63 -11.67
CA LEU A 69 -19.09 -3.74 -11.67
C LEU A 69 -19.52 -4.27 -10.30
N GLU A 70 -18.81 -3.94 -9.20
CA GLU A 70 -19.19 -4.42 -7.86
C GLU A 70 -19.84 -3.37 -6.95
N TYR A 71 -19.45 -2.09 -7.06
CA TYR A 71 -20.11 -1.04 -6.26
C TYR A 71 -21.58 -0.84 -6.67
N ASP A 72 -21.88 -0.91 -7.98
CA ASP A 72 -23.26 -0.80 -8.47
C ASP A 72 -24.14 -1.98 -7.98
N LYS A 73 -23.58 -3.18 -7.81
CA LYS A 73 -24.34 -4.35 -7.31
C LYS A 73 -24.62 -4.30 -5.80
N LEU A 74 -23.78 -3.62 -5.04
CA LEU A 74 -23.97 -3.42 -3.59
C LEU A 74 -24.94 -2.28 -3.28
N LEU A 75 -24.96 -1.23 -4.11
CA LEU A 75 -25.84 -0.06 -3.92
C LEU A 75 -27.26 -0.25 -4.48
N LEU A 76 -27.49 -1.22 -5.37
CA LEU A 76 -28.81 -1.52 -5.96
C LEU A 76 -29.62 -2.59 -5.19
N LYS A 77 -29.18 -3.00 -3.99
CA LYS A 77 -29.94 -3.87 -3.08
C LYS A 77 -30.65 -3.09 -1.96
N ILE A 78 -31.32 -1.99 -2.32
CA ILE A 78 -32.29 -1.28 -1.47
C ILE A 78 -33.56 -1.07 -2.28
#